data_AF-A0A2E8L7M0-F1
#
_entry.id   AF-A0A2E8L7M0-F1
#
_cell.length_a   1.000
_cell.length_b   1.000
_cell.length_c   1.000
_cell.angle_alpha   90.00
_cell.angle_beta   90.00
_cell.angle_gamma   90.00
#
_symmetry.space_group_name_H-M   'P 1'
#
loop_
_entity.id
_entity.type
_entity.pdbx_description
1 polymer ?
#
loop_
_entity_poly.entity_id
_entity_poly.type
_entity_poly.pdbx_seq_one_letter_code
_entity_poly.pdbx_strand_id
1 'polypeptide(L)'
;MLDRLRAWPAFTVLIGWTLFLWASRTQNVVSNDELSAWGTGWRLGVVVVFIAMAVVALRRSARNRVLPVLVWWTIGYWLVRGGGIVFDANYDASFKAVHSALMVVSIGAAMWVWRTRSR
;
A
#
# COMPACT_ATOMS: atom_id res chain seq x y z
N MET A 1 12.83 9.92 -23.98
CA MET A 1 12.89 8.45 -23.73
C MET A 1 13.60 8.13 -22.41
N LEU A 2 14.69 8.81 -22.08
CA LEU A 2 15.50 8.60 -20.87
C LEU A 2 14.74 8.89 -19.56
N ASP A 3 13.87 9.91 -19.51
CA ASP A 3 13.10 10.22 -18.30
C ASP A 3 12.12 9.11 -17.92
N ARG A 4 11.56 8.45 -18.94
CA ARG A 4 10.69 7.28 -18.74
C ARG A 4 11.48 6.16 -18.08
N LEU A 5 12.70 5.85 -18.57
CA LEU A 5 13.60 4.82 -18.02
C LEU A 5 13.99 5.11 -16.56
N ARG A 6 14.19 6.38 -16.22
CA ARG A 6 14.59 6.81 -14.87
C ARG A 6 13.47 6.69 -13.82
N ALA A 7 12.21 6.68 -14.23
CA ALA A 7 11.05 6.55 -13.34
C ALA A 7 10.63 5.08 -13.09
N TRP A 8 11.08 4.12 -13.90
CA TRP A 8 10.72 2.70 -13.77
C TRP A 8 11.06 2.06 -12.43
N PRO A 9 12.22 2.36 -11.79
CA PRO A 9 12.53 1.79 -10.49
C PRO A 9 11.49 2.16 -9.45
N ALA A 10 11.08 3.43 -9.39
CA ALA A 10 10.08 3.91 -8.43
C ALA A 10 8.72 3.21 -8.63
N PHE A 11 8.27 3.06 -9.89
CA PHE A 11 7.00 2.40 -10.18
C PHE A 11 7.03 0.92 -9.82
N THR A 12 8.12 0.23 -10.19
CA THR A 12 8.30 -1.20 -9.88
C THR A 12 8.36 -1.42 -8.37
N VAL A 13 9.04 -0.55 -7.63
CA VAL A 13 9.12 -0.63 -6.16
C VAL A 13 7.76 -0.44 -5.53
N LEU A 14 7.00 0.61 -5.89
CA LEU A 14 5.67 0.82 -5.32
C LEU A 14 4.72 -0.33 -5.62
N ILE A 15 4.67 -0.78 -6.87
CA ILE A 15 3.75 -1.87 -7.28
C ILE A 15 4.16 -3.19 -6.62
N GLY A 16 5.43 -3.55 -6.69
CA GLY A 16 5.95 -4.78 -6.09
C GLY A 16 5.76 -4.81 -4.59
N TRP A 17 6.08 -3.70 -3.90
CA TRP A 17 5.84 -3.56 -2.47
C TRP A 17 4.36 -3.69 -2.11
N THR A 18 3.48 -3.05 -2.88
CA THR A 18 2.03 -3.16 -2.69
C THR A 18 1.57 -4.61 -2.79
N LEU A 19 1.93 -5.31 -3.87
CA LEU A 19 1.52 -6.70 -4.06
C LEU A 19 2.04 -7.61 -2.95
N PHE A 20 3.32 -7.47 -2.58
CA PHE A 20 3.93 -8.24 -1.49
C PHE A 20 3.22 -8.03 -0.15
N LEU A 21 3.08 -6.77 0.28
CA LEU A 21 2.48 -6.39 1.54
C LEU A 21 1.04 -6.91 1.67
N TRP A 22 0.24 -6.69 0.64
CA TRP A 22 -1.19 -7.00 0.67
C TRP A 22 -1.47 -8.50 0.48
N ALA A 23 -0.62 -9.22 -0.26
CA ALA A 23 -0.67 -10.68 -0.30
C ALA A 23 -0.37 -11.29 1.08
N SER A 24 0.69 -10.85 1.76
CA SER A 24 0.99 -11.27 3.12
C SER A 24 -0.16 -10.93 4.09
N ARG A 25 -0.77 -9.75 3.92
CA ARG A 25 -1.93 -9.36 4.74
C ARG A 25 -3.14 -10.26 4.52
N THR A 26 -3.35 -10.75 3.30
CA THR A 26 -4.45 -11.67 2.98
C THR A 26 -4.33 -12.94 3.81
N GLN A 27 -3.14 -13.54 3.84
CA GLN A 27 -2.87 -14.74 4.64
C GLN A 27 -3.15 -14.48 6.12
N ASN A 28 -2.63 -13.38 6.67
CA ASN A 28 -2.83 -13.00 8.07
C ASN A 28 -4.31 -12.77 8.45
N VAL A 29 -5.16 -12.35 7.52
CA VAL A 29 -6.59 -12.12 7.77
C VAL A 29 -7.37 -13.41 7.68
N VAL A 30 -7.04 -14.26 6.70
CA VAL A 30 -7.72 -15.56 6.50
C VAL A 30 -7.36 -16.56 7.59
N SER A 31 -6.14 -16.50 8.12
CA SER A 31 -5.68 -17.38 9.21
C SER A 31 -6.08 -16.90 10.61
N ASN A 32 -6.89 -15.85 10.73
CA ASN A 32 -7.26 -15.27 12.02
C ASN A 32 -8.72 -15.58 12.35
N ASP A 33 -8.91 -16.60 13.19
CA ASP A 33 -10.22 -17.10 13.61
C ASP A 33 -10.91 -16.21 14.66
N GLU A 34 -10.20 -15.21 15.21
CA GLU A 34 -10.75 -14.27 16.19
C GLU A 34 -11.52 -13.12 15.54
N LEU A 35 -11.40 -12.96 14.21
CA LEU A 35 -12.09 -11.90 13.49
C LEU A 35 -13.56 -12.24 13.24
N SER A 36 -14.44 -11.29 13.58
CA SER A 36 -15.83 -11.35 13.13
C SER A 36 -15.92 -11.33 11.60
N ALA A 37 -17.00 -11.89 11.05
CA ALA A 37 -17.23 -11.91 9.60
C ALA A 37 -17.16 -10.51 8.96
N TRP A 38 -17.71 -9.49 9.64
CA TRP A 38 -17.59 -8.09 9.21
C TRP A 38 -16.15 -7.58 9.28
N GLY A 39 -15.43 -7.90 10.35
CA GLY A 39 -14.01 -7.54 10.52
C GLY A 39 -13.13 -8.15 9.42
N THR A 40 -13.40 -9.40 9.03
CA THR A 40 -12.71 -10.08 7.94
C THR A 40 -13.07 -9.46 6.60
N GLY A 41 -14.37 -9.28 6.32
CA GLY A 41 -14.87 -8.72 5.07
C GLY A 41 -14.31 -7.33 4.77
N TRP A 42 -14.30 -6.43 5.75
CA TRP A 42 -13.73 -5.08 5.58
C TRP A 42 -12.23 -5.12 5.22
N ARG A 43 -11.46 -5.96 5.93
CA ARG A 43 -10.00 -6.08 5.70
C ARG A 43 -9.69 -6.68 4.33
N LEU A 44 -10.43 -7.71 3.92
CA LEU A 44 -10.29 -8.31 2.59
C LEU A 44 -10.74 -7.35 1.47
N GLY A 45 -11.77 -6.54 1.69
CA GLY A 45 -12.18 -5.51 0.75
C GLY A 45 -11.06 -4.51 0.45
N VAL A 46 -10.35 -4.05 1.49
CA VAL A 46 -9.18 -3.16 1.33
C VAL A 46 -8.05 -3.85 0.55
N VAL A 47 -7.74 -5.11 0.88
CA VAL A 47 -6.75 -5.93 0.15
C VAL A 47 -7.07 -5.96 -1.34
N VAL A 48 -8.32 -6.27 -1.69
CA VAL A 48 -8.77 -6.38 -3.08
C VAL A 48 -8.59 -5.05 -3.82
N VAL A 49 -8.93 -3.92 -3.20
CA VAL A 49 -8.76 -2.59 -3.79
C VAL A 49 -7.29 -2.30 -4.10
N PHE A 50 -6.38 -2.57 -3.16
CA PHE A 50 -4.95 -2.35 -3.38
C PHE A 50 -4.37 -3.25 -4.47
N ILE A 51 -4.69 -4.54 -4.44
CA ILE A 51 -4.22 -5.51 -5.45
C ILE A 51 -4.77 -5.12 -6.83
N ALA A 52 -6.06 -4.81 -6.93
CA ALA A 52 -6.68 -4.43 -8.20
C ALA A 52 -6.01 -3.18 -8.80
N MET A 53 -5.79 -2.14 -8.00
CA MET A 53 -5.09 -0.93 -8.47
C MET A 53 -3.64 -1.23 -8.88
N ALA A 54 -2.91 -2.03 -8.11
CA ALA A 54 -1.54 -2.43 -8.44
C ALA A 54 -1.47 -3.22 -9.76
N VAL A 55 -2.38 -4.17 -9.97
CA VAL A 55 -2.47 -4.97 -11.21
C VAL A 55 -2.82 -4.09 -12.41
N VAL A 56 -3.79 -3.17 -12.27
CA VAL A 56 -4.10 -2.24 -13.37
C VAL A 56 -2.92 -1.28 -13.61
N ALA A 57 -2.19 -0.90 -12.56
CA ALA A 57 -1.02 -0.03 -12.68
C ALA A 57 0.17 -0.70 -13.41
N LEU A 58 0.22 -2.04 -13.50
CA LEU A 58 1.23 -2.76 -14.30
C LEU A 58 1.06 -2.55 -15.82
N ARG A 59 -0.12 -2.11 -16.27
CA ARG A 59 -0.36 -1.86 -17.70
C ARG A 59 0.61 -0.78 -18.19
N ARG A 60 1.45 -1.15 -19.16
CA ARG A 60 2.47 -0.29 -19.79
C ARG A 60 1.84 0.74 -20.74
N SER A 61 1.01 1.62 -20.20
CA SER A 61 0.28 2.64 -20.96
C SER A 61 0.64 4.04 -20.47
N ALA A 62 0.86 4.96 -21.41
CA ALA A 62 1.04 6.39 -21.12
C ALA A 62 -0.22 7.02 -20.49
N ARG A 63 -1.39 6.37 -20.61
CA ARG A 63 -2.67 6.83 -20.06
C ARG A 63 -3.01 6.23 -18.70
N ASN A 64 -2.03 5.66 -18.00
CA ASN A 64 -2.25 4.99 -16.72
C ASN A 64 -2.67 6.00 -15.61
N ARG A 65 -3.98 6.24 -15.51
CA ARG A 65 -4.60 7.11 -14.52
C ARG A 65 -4.70 6.47 -13.14
N VAL A 66 -4.46 5.17 -13.02
CA VAL A 66 -4.58 4.43 -11.75
C VAL A 66 -3.35 4.64 -10.87
N LEU A 67 -2.16 4.76 -11.45
CA LEU A 67 -0.94 5.00 -10.68
C LEU A 67 -1.00 6.20 -9.72
N PRO A 68 -1.44 7.42 -10.12
CA PRO A 68 -1.61 8.52 -9.16
C PRO A 68 -2.69 8.27 -8.12
N VAL A 69 -3.75 7.53 -8.46
CA VAL A 69 -4.78 7.12 -7.50
C VAL A 69 -4.18 6.17 -6.46
N LEU A 70 -3.38 5.19 -6.89
CA LEU A 70 -2.66 4.28 -6.00
C LEU A 70 -1.71 5.02 -5.06
N VAL A 71 -1.01 6.06 -5.54
CA VAL A 71 -0.16 6.92 -4.70
C VAL A 71 -0.98 7.59 -3.59
N TRP A 72 -2.04 8.32 -3.96
CA TRP A 72 -2.90 9.01 -2.99
C TRP A 72 -3.58 8.05 -2.02
N TRP A 73 -4.08 6.93 -2.53
CA TRP A 73 -4.72 5.89 -1.75
C TRP A 73 -3.76 5.26 -0.74
N THR A 74 -2.51 4.97 -1.16
CA THR A 74 -1.46 4.45 -0.28
C THR A 74 -1.19 5.41 0.87
N ILE A 75 -1.01 6.70 0.57
CA ILE A 75 -0.74 7.73 1.57
C ILE A 75 -1.93 7.86 2.53
N GLY A 76 -3.13 8.07 2.00
CA GLY A 76 -4.33 8.27 2.81
C GLY A 76 -4.65 7.09 3.71
N TYR A 77 -4.61 5.86 3.17
CA TYR A 77 -4.85 4.65 3.95
C TYR A 77 -3.86 4.52 5.10
N TRP A 78 -2.56 4.72 4.84
CA TRP A 78 -1.55 4.57 5.87
C TRP A 78 -1.59 5.68 6.93
N LEU A 79 -1.93 6.92 6.55
CA LEU A 79 -2.14 7.99 7.53
C LEU A 79 -3.30 7.67 8.48
N VAL A 80 -4.43 7.19 7.94
CA VAL A 80 -5.60 6.85 8.76
C VAL A 80 -5.35 5.58 9.58
N ARG A 81 -5.00 4.48 8.92
CA ARG A 81 -4.88 3.18 9.58
C ARG A 81 -3.58 3.05 10.37
N GLY A 82 -2.46 3.44 9.79
CA GLY A 82 -1.15 3.43 10.46
C GLY A 82 -1.15 4.39 11.64
N GLY A 83 -1.65 5.62 11.46
CA GLY A 83 -1.85 6.57 12.55
C GLY A 83 -2.72 6.00 13.66
N GLY A 84 -3.89 5.44 13.31
CA GLY A 84 -4.77 4.77 14.28
C GLY A 84 -4.06 3.67 15.08
N ILE A 85 -3.20 2.86 14.45
CA ILE A 85 -2.42 1.82 15.14
C ILE A 85 -1.37 2.42 16.08
N VAL A 86 -0.66 3.46 15.64
CA VAL A 86 0.41 4.09 16.44
C VAL A 86 -0.15 4.73 17.72
N PHE A 87 -1.29 5.41 17.59
CA PHE A 87 -1.89 6.16 18.69
C PHE A 87 -2.85 5.36 19.58
N ASP A 88 -3.24 4.14 19.19
CA ASP A 88 -4.10 3.28 20.01
C ASP A 88 -3.29 2.66 21.17
N ALA A 89 -3.72 2.89 22.40
CA ALA A 89 -3.06 2.43 23.62
C ALA A 89 -3.11 0.90 23.79
N ASN A 90 -4.02 0.22 23.10
CA ASN A 90 -4.23 -1.22 23.25
C ASN A 90 -3.25 -2.09 22.45
N TYR A 91 -2.50 -1.51 21.51
CA TYR A 91 -1.47 -2.26 20.77
C TYR A 91 -0.12 -2.24 21.51
N ASP A 92 0.56 -3.40 21.50
CA ASP A 92 1.91 -3.51 22.02
C ASP A 92 2.93 -2.74 21.18
N ALA A 93 4.10 -2.45 21.78
CA ALA A 93 5.14 -1.66 21.14
C ALA A 93 5.71 -2.31 19.87
N SER A 94 5.81 -3.65 19.83
CA SER A 94 6.36 -4.37 18.68
C SER A 94 5.40 -4.30 17.48
N PHE A 95 4.10 -4.44 17.73
CA PHE A 95 3.07 -4.26 16.72
C PHE A 95 3.07 -2.85 16.14
N LYS A 96 3.19 -1.82 17.00
CA LYS A 96 3.32 -0.43 16.57
C LYS A 96 4.57 -0.20 15.74
N ALA A 97 5.71 -0.76 16.15
CA ALA A 97 6.98 -0.61 15.44
C ALA A 97 6.90 -1.18 14.03
N VAL A 98 6.40 -2.41 13.87
CA VAL A 98 6.23 -3.05 12.56
C VAL A 98 5.31 -2.23 11.67
N HIS A 99 4.14 -1.82 12.16
CA HIS A 99 3.19 -1.05 11.35
C HIS A 99 3.70 0.35 11.01
N SER A 100 4.49 0.97 11.89
CA SER A 100 5.16 2.24 11.60
C SER A 100 6.19 2.08 10.49
N ALA A 101 7.00 1.01 10.52
CA ALA A 101 7.96 0.73 9.46
C ALA A 101 7.25 0.49 8.11
N LEU A 102 6.18 -0.33 8.10
CA LEU A 102 5.38 -0.57 6.90
C LEU A 102 4.75 0.72 6.36
N MET A 103 4.26 1.61 7.24
CA MET A 103 3.74 2.93 6.88
C MET A 103 4.83 3.78 6.20
N VAL A 104 5.99 3.92 6.84
CA VAL A 104 7.11 4.74 6.33
C VAL A 104 7.58 4.24 4.96
N VAL A 105 7.77 2.93 4.80
CA VAL A 105 8.20 2.34 3.51
C VAL A 105 7.15 2.57 2.44
N SER A 106 5.87 2.37 2.75
CA SER A 106 4.79 2.53 1.79
C SER A 106 4.62 3.98 1.33
N ILE A 107 4.62 4.93 2.27
CA ILE A 107 4.55 6.36 1.97
C ILE A 107 5.81 6.80 1.23
N GLY A 108 6.99 6.35 1.64
CA GLY A 108 8.26 6.65 0.97
C GLY A 108 8.27 6.21 -0.49
N ALA A 109 7.81 4.98 -0.77
CA ALA A 109 7.66 4.48 -2.14
C ALA A 109 6.66 5.32 -2.95
N ALA A 110 5.51 5.66 -2.35
CA ALA A 110 4.50 6.50 -2.99
C ALA A 110 5.02 7.92 -3.32
N MET A 111 5.77 8.52 -2.39
CA MET A 111 6.38 9.83 -2.56
C MET A 111 7.51 9.82 -3.60
N TRP A 112 8.26 8.72 -3.71
CA TRP A 112 9.27 8.56 -4.76
C TRP A 112 8.62 8.53 -6.16
N VAL A 113 7.51 7.81 -6.31
CA VAL A 113 6.69 7.84 -7.54
C VAL A 113 6.16 9.24 -7.84
N TRP A 114 5.64 9.94 -6.82
CA TRP A 114 5.15 11.32 -6.97
C TRP A 114 6.25 12.26 -7.50
N ARG A 115 7.42 12.26 -6.87
CA ARG A 115 8.54 13.14 -7.20
C ARG A 115 9.16 12.84 -8.56
N THR A 116 9.18 11.58 -8.99
CA THR A 116 9.70 11.18 -10.32
C THR A 116 8.75 11.54 -11.45
N ARG A 117 7.45 11.67 -11.18
CA ARG A 117 6.44 12.08 -12.16
C ARG A 117 6.32 13.61 -12.32
N SER A 118 6.59 14.36 -11.25
CA SER A 118 6.48 15.83 -11.25
C SER A 118 7.71 16.54 -11.81
N ARG A 119 8.72 15.80 -12.25
CA ARG A 119 9.95 16.30 -12.90
C ARG A 119 9.88 16.01 -14.38
#